data_AF-A0A838VH46-F1
#
_entry.id   AF-A0A838VH46-F1
#
_cell.length_a   1.000
_cell.length_b   1.000
_cell.length_c   1.000
_cell.angle_alpha   90.00
_cell.angle_beta   90.00
_cell.angle_gamma   90.00
#
_symmetry.space_group_name_H-M   'P 1'
#
loop_
_entity.id
_entity.type
_entity.pdbx_description
1 polymer ?
#
loop_
_entity_poly.entity_id
_entity_poly.type
_entity_poly.pdbx_seq_one_letter_code
_entity_poly.pdbx_strand_id
1 'polypeptide(L)'
;MSNLNSILASYDLVITSPAIETGVSIDLKSHFTSVWGCLHGVTPDNSSRQSLARVRESIDRHIWVARRGLGQIGNGAINFHSLLNCQLNKFKANVSMLQNAGMSIEHDRVHISETALNTWAKMACRVNAGMIKYRDSVIAGLKAEGHHILKPGQPDNEPDLKQLMKELTQNQLTNYSNECDQIENAEISHLTPTDFEKLTQKSSKTPDERRQERKYGLQKRYGVDVTSDLIMLDDAGWYPQLRLHYFLTLGNPFLNERDQRAAGKSISNGQLFLPDFNHSQLGASVATLEFLEMSSLLALSDTKRQFRGNDEDLQRLASLAHANRTAIQQILGTTICVKDNPIVILRRILQKIGYRLELLGRDGTGVRQRFYRIVPIGNRDEIFQGWLTKDSAASTNGNK
;
A
#
# COMPACT_ATOMS: atom_id res chain seq x y z
N MET A 1 -5.28 -23.80 19.29
CA MET A 1 -5.50 -22.59 20.12
C MET A 1 -6.03 -22.93 21.53
N SER A 2 -6.00 -24.19 21.96
CA SER A 2 -6.59 -24.66 23.24
C SER A 2 -5.80 -24.28 24.51
N ASN A 3 -4.70 -23.52 24.39
CA ASN A 3 -3.75 -23.26 25.48
C ASN A 3 -3.51 -21.75 25.70
N LEU A 4 -4.36 -20.86 25.15
CA LEU A 4 -4.10 -19.43 25.25
C LEU A 4 -4.27 -18.93 26.68
N ASN A 5 -5.41 -19.22 27.34
CA ASN A 5 -5.68 -18.73 28.70
C ASN A 5 -4.61 -19.19 29.71
N SER A 6 -4.15 -20.44 29.61
CA SER A 6 -3.06 -20.98 30.43
C SER A 6 -1.71 -20.31 30.18
N ILE A 7 -1.40 -19.94 28.93
CA ILE A 7 -0.21 -19.15 28.63
C ILE A 7 -0.36 -17.74 29.21
N LEU A 8 -1.51 -17.10 28.99
CA LEU A 8 -1.79 -15.73 29.45
C LEU A 8 -1.72 -15.60 30.98
N ALA A 9 -2.10 -16.65 31.73
CA ALA A 9 -2.00 -16.67 33.19
C ALA A 9 -0.57 -16.53 33.72
N SER A 10 0.44 -16.83 32.89
CA SER A 10 1.86 -16.73 33.24
C SER A 10 2.46 -15.34 33.05
N TYR A 11 1.68 -14.37 32.56
CA TYR A 11 2.18 -13.03 32.22
C TYR A 11 1.32 -11.93 32.84
N ASP A 12 1.99 -10.91 33.39
CA ASP A 12 1.34 -9.71 33.92
C ASP A 12 0.92 -8.74 32.82
N LEU A 13 1.71 -8.69 31.73
CA LEU A 13 1.49 -7.81 30.58
C LEU A 13 1.48 -8.62 29.29
N VAL A 14 0.43 -8.43 28.50
CA VAL A 14 0.27 -9.09 27.20
C VAL A 14 0.05 -8.05 26.13
N ILE A 15 1.00 -7.95 25.20
CA ILE A 15 0.93 -7.05 24.05
C ILE A 15 0.37 -7.82 22.86
N THR A 16 -0.71 -7.31 22.28
CA THR A 16 -1.44 -7.98 21.21
C THR A 16 -1.63 -7.04 20.04
N SER A 17 -1.62 -7.58 18.82
CA SER A 17 -2.04 -6.84 17.64
C SER A 17 -3.58 -6.87 17.54
N PRO A 18 -4.19 -6.02 16.68
CA PRO A 18 -5.63 -6.04 16.46
C PRO A 18 -6.20 -7.41 16.02
N ALA A 19 -5.36 -8.36 15.60
CA ALA A 19 -5.76 -9.72 15.27
C ALA A 19 -6.49 -10.45 16.43
N ILE A 20 -6.31 -10.00 17.68
CA ILE A 20 -7.03 -10.56 18.83
C ILE A 20 -8.55 -10.30 18.78
N GLU A 21 -9.00 -9.38 17.94
CA GLU A 21 -10.43 -9.10 17.73
C GLU A 21 -11.22 -10.36 17.37
N THR A 22 -10.68 -11.28 16.60
CA THR A 22 -11.45 -12.41 16.07
C THR A 22 -10.88 -13.74 16.53
N GLY A 23 -11.75 -14.67 16.92
CA GLY A 23 -11.36 -16.06 17.18
C GLY A 23 -10.63 -16.30 18.51
N VAL A 24 -10.57 -15.30 19.40
CA VAL A 24 -9.92 -15.40 20.71
C VAL A 24 -10.87 -14.94 21.81
N SER A 25 -10.99 -15.75 22.88
CA SER A 25 -11.65 -15.38 24.14
C SER A 25 -10.60 -15.40 25.24
N ILE A 26 -10.49 -14.31 25.99
CA ILE A 26 -9.68 -14.24 27.21
C ILE A 26 -10.66 -14.43 28.37
N ASP A 27 -10.68 -15.65 28.91
CA ASP A 27 -11.63 -16.05 29.96
C ASP A 27 -10.94 -16.19 31.34
N LEU A 28 -9.78 -15.55 31.50
CA LEU A 28 -9.14 -15.38 32.80
C LEU A 28 -10.01 -14.46 33.66
N LYS A 29 -10.19 -14.83 34.92
CA LYS A 29 -10.94 -14.04 35.91
C LYS A 29 -9.97 -13.43 36.91
N SER A 30 -10.18 -12.16 37.24
CA SER A 30 -9.41 -11.42 38.24
C SER A 30 -7.90 -11.41 38.01
N HIS A 31 -7.46 -11.59 36.76
CA HIS A 31 -6.03 -11.61 36.40
C HIS A 31 -5.55 -10.25 35.90
N PHE A 32 -6.22 -9.72 34.88
CA PHE A 32 -5.89 -8.41 34.32
C PHE A 32 -6.64 -7.31 35.05
N THR A 33 -5.93 -6.26 35.44
CA THR A 33 -6.50 -5.11 36.18
C THR A 33 -6.91 -3.96 35.27
N SER A 34 -6.36 -3.88 34.06
CA SER A 34 -6.69 -2.84 33.07
C SER A 34 -6.45 -3.31 31.64
N VAL A 35 -7.11 -2.66 30.68
CA VAL A 35 -6.88 -2.82 29.23
C VAL A 35 -6.37 -1.52 28.65
N TRP A 36 -5.34 -1.60 27.82
CA TRP A 36 -4.73 -0.43 27.17
C TRP A 36 -4.90 -0.51 25.66
N GLY A 37 -5.39 0.57 25.04
CA GLY A 37 -5.68 0.62 23.61
C GLY A 37 -4.99 1.77 22.90
N CYS A 38 -4.04 1.48 22.01
CA CYS A 38 -3.39 2.45 21.14
C CYS A 38 -4.00 2.42 19.72
N LEU A 39 -5.15 3.06 19.57
CA LEU A 39 -6.00 2.95 18.39
C LEU A 39 -5.60 3.97 17.31
N HIS A 40 -4.63 3.61 16.48
CA HIS A 40 -4.17 4.42 15.34
C HIS A 40 -5.16 4.44 14.16
N GLY A 41 -6.17 3.57 14.17
CA GLY A 41 -7.08 3.38 13.05
C GLY A 41 -6.41 2.65 11.88
N VAL A 42 -5.74 1.53 12.19
CA VAL A 42 -5.36 0.51 11.19
C VAL A 42 -6.59 -0.34 10.86
N THR A 43 -7.37 -0.69 11.88
CA THR A 43 -8.65 -1.40 11.75
C THR A 43 -9.83 -0.43 11.88
N PRO A 44 -11.03 -0.79 11.40
CA PRO A 44 -12.24 -0.01 11.60
C PRO A 44 -12.56 0.21 13.09
N ASP A 45 -13.42 1.19 13.38
CA ASP A 45 -13.80 1.53 14.76
C ASP A 45 -14.43 0.34 15.51
N ASN A 46 -15.27 -0.44 14.82
CA ASN A 46 -15.93 -1.60 15.39
C ASN A 46 -14.94 -2.68 15.81
N SER A 47 -13.93 -2.88 14.98
CA SER A 47 -12.86 -3.83 15.23
C SER A 47 -12.04 -3.45 16.45
N SER A 48 -11.67 -2.17 16.54
CA SER A 48 -10.95 -1.68 17.71
C SER A 48 -11.75 -1.78 19.02
N ARG A 49 -13.06 -1.49 18.99
CA ARG A 49 -13.94 -1.69 20.15
C ARG A 49 -14.03 -3.17 20.54
N GLN A 50 -14.18 -4.06 19.56
CA GLN A 50 -14.18 -5.50 19.81
C GLN A 50 -12.87 -6.03 20.37
N SER A 51 -11.71 -5.46 20.00
CA SER A 51 -10.42 -5.80 20.63
C SER A 51 -10.40 -5.42 22.11
N LEU A 52 -10.93 -4.24 22.48
CA LEU A 52 -11.00 -3.78 23.88
C LEU A 52 -11.94 -4.63 24.75
N ALA A 53 -12.96 -5.23 24.12
CA ALA A 53 -13.94 -6.08 24.79
C ALA A 53 -13.49 -7.55 24.93
N ARG A 54 -12.28 -7.91 24.46
CA ARG A 54 -11.79 -9.30 24.56
C ARG A 54 -11.56 -9.75 25.99
N VAL A 55 -11.15 -8.83 26.86
CA VAL A 55 -11.25 -9.01 28.32
C VAL A 55 -12.66 -8.57 28.70
N ARG A 56 -13.49 -9.52 29.14
CA ARG A 56 -14.92 -9.28 29.42
C ARG A 56 -15.18 -8.66 30.79
N GLU A 57 -14.21 -8.72 31.70
CA GLU A 57 -14.35 -8.16 33.04
C GLU A 57 -14.56 -6.64 33.00
N SER A 58 -15.29 -6.15 34.00
CA SER A 58 -15.56 -4.72 34.16
C SER A 58 -14.37 -4.01 34.80
N ILE A 59 -13.27 -3.96 34.08
CA ILE A 59 -12.01 -3.30 34.46
C ILE A 59 -11.79 -2.01 33.68
N ASP A 60 -10.89 -1.17 34.17
CA ASP A 60 -10.57 0.11 33.55
C ASP A 60 -9.93 -0.08 32.17
N ARG A 61 -10.35 0.75 31.21
CA ARG A 61 -9.87 0.73 29.83
C ARG A 61 -9.27 2.08 29.46
N HIS A 62 -7.94 2.13 29.38
CA HIS A 62 -7.20 3.34 29.04
C HIS A 62 -6.93 3.35 27.54
N ILE A 63 -7.50 4.33 26.82
CA ILE A 63 -7.39 4.37 25.37
C ILE A 63 -6.81 5.69 24.88
N TRP A 64 -5.94 5.58 23.89
CA TRP A 64 -5.59 6.67 23.00
C TRP A 64 -6.18 6.37 21.62
N VAL A 65 -6.88 7.34 21.04
CA VAL A 65 -7.53 7.17 19.73
C VAL A 65 -7.10 8.28 18.79
N ALA A 66 -6.58 7.90 17.63
CA ALA A 66 -6.22 8.85 16.58
C ALA A 66 -7.45 9.62 16.08
N ARG A 67 -7.28 10.90 15.74
CA ARG A 67 -8.40 11.74 15.23
C ARG A 67 -8.98 11.19 13.92
N ARG A 68 -8.12 10.64 13.07
CA ARG A 68 -8.43 10.01 11.79
C ARG A 68 -7.70 8.68 11.70
N GLY A 69 -8.30 7.71 11.02
CA GLY A 69 -7.65 6.44 10.73
C GLY A 69 -6.56 6.57 9.66
N LEU A 70 -5.70 5.56 9.59
CA LEU A 70 -4.55 5.52 8.68
C LEU A 70 -4.93 5.21 7.23
N GLY A 71 -6.11 4.60 7.00
CA GLY A 71 -6.51 4.14 5.68
C GLY A 71 -8.00 4.26 5.40
N GLN A 72 -8.33 4.18 4.11
CA GLN A 72 -9.69 4.11 3.60
C GLN A 72 -9.74 3.03 2.52
N ILE A 73 -10.91 2.44 2.31
CA ILE A 73 -11.13 1.40 1.30
C ILE A 73 -11.45 2.07 -0.05
N GLY A 74 -10.85 1.54 -1.11
CA GLY A 74 -11.05 2.00 -2.48
C GLY A 74 -10.53 3.43 -2.70
N ASN A 75 -11.38 4.33 -3.19
CA ASN A 75 -11.03 5.74 -3.37
C ASN A 75 -11.35 6.63 -2.15
N GLY A 76 -11.71 6.03 -1.01
CA GLY A 76 -12.06 6.76 0.21
C GLY A 76 -13.44 7.42 0.19
N ALA A 77 -14.27 7.16 -0.82
CA ALA A 77 -15.62 7.69 -0.88
C ALA A 77 -16.49 7.16 0.26
N ILE A 78 -17.34 8.03 0.80
CA ILE A 78 -18.43 7.69 1.74
C ILE A 78 -19.79 7.54 1.03
N ASN A 79 -19.80 7.74 -0.29
CA ASN A 79 -20.97 7.64 -1.13
C ASN A 79 -20.86 6.39 -2.01
N PHE A 80 -21.87 5.53 -1.92
CA PHE A 80 -21.95 4.26 -2.62
C PHE A 80 -21.75 4.38 -4.14
N HIS A 81 -22.49 5.30 -4.79
CA HIS A 81 -22.42 5.49 -6.24
C HIS A 81 -21.05 6.00 -6.68
N SER A 82 -20.45 6.92 -5.91
CA SER A 82 -19.11 7.44 -6.21
C SER A 82 -18.05 6.35 -6.17
N LEU A 83 -18.09 5.46 -5.17
CA LEU A 83 -17.17 4.33 -5.06
C LEU A 83 -17.36 3.32 -6.20
N LEU A 84 -18.61 2.98 -6.51
CA LEU A 84 -18.93 2.00 -7.55
C LEU A 84 -18.56 2.52 -8.95
N ASN A 85 -18.94 3.76 -9.27
CA ASN A 85 -18.61 4.40 -10.55
C ASN A 85 -17.10 4.49 -10.76
N CYS A 86 -16.33 4.75 -9.70
CA CYS A 86 -14.87 4.72 -9.76
C CYS A 86 -14.35 3.34 -10.19
N GLN A 87 -14.84 2.25 -9.59
CA GLN A 87 -14.43 0.89 -9.95
C GLN A 87 -14.87 0.51 -11.37
N LEU A 88 -16.08 0.87 -11.77
CA LEU A 88 -16.59 0.63 -13.12
C LEU A 88 -15.80 1.41 -14.19
N ASN A 89 -15.44 2.66 -13.93
CA ASN A 89 -14.65 3.45 -14.87
C ASN A 89 -13.24 2.89 -15.03
N LYS A 90 -12.59 2.49 -13.93
CA LYS A 90 -11.29 1.80 -14.01
C LYS A 90 -11.40 0.48 -14.79
N PHE A 91 -12.46 -0.28 -14.54
CA PHE A 91 -12.73 -1.53 -15.24
C PHE A 91 -12.87 -1.30 -16.75
N LYS A 92 -13.68 -0.33 -17.16
CA LYS A 92 -13.86 0.04 -18.57
C LYS A 92 -12.54 0.46 -19.23
N ALA A 93 -11.73 1.27 -18.54
CA ALA A 93 -10.42 1.68 -19.06
C ALA A 93 -9.50 0.46 -19.28
N ASN A 94 -9.44 -0.45 -18.30
CA ASN A 94 -8.64 -1.67 -18.41
C ASN A 94 -9.15 -2.61 -19.52
N VAL A 95 -10.46 -2.81 -19.64
CA VAL A 95 -11.08 -3.62 -20.71
C VAL A 95 -10.77 -3.03 -22.08
N SER A 96 -10.85 -1.70 -22.23
CA SER A 96 -10.49 -1.04 -23.49
C SER A 96 -9.03 -1.29 -23.87
N MET A 97 -8.10 -1.28 -22.90
CA MET A 97 -6.70 -1.63 -23.17
C MET A 97 -6.54 -3.09 -23.62
N LEU A 98 -7.25 -4.02 -22.98
CA LEU A 98 -7.22 -5.44 -23.35
C LEU A 98 -7.80 -5.70 -24.75
N GLN A 99 -8.90 -5.04 -25.10
CA GLN A 99 -9.51 -5.11 -26.42
C GLN A 99 -8.59 -4.56 -27.51
N ASN A 100 -7.95 -3.42 -27.25
CA ASN A 100 -6.95 -2.85 -28.16
C ASN A 100 -5.73 -3.78 -28.33
N ALA A 101 -5.41 -4.57 -27.31
CA ALA A 101 -4.37 -5.60 -27.37
C ALA A 101 -4.80 -6.89 -28.08
N GLY A 102 -6.03 -6.96 -28.63
CA GLY A 102 -6.54 -8.10 -29.38
C GLY A 102 -7.26 -9.17 -28.55
N MET A 103 -7.50 -8.93 -27.26
CA MET A 103 -8.31 -9.83 -26.45
C MET A 103 -9.81 -9.61 -26.72
N SER A 104 -10.48 -10.61 -27.26
CA SER A 104 -11.93 -10.58 -27.40
C SER A 104 -12.60 -10.76 -26.04
N ILE A 105 -13.00 -9.65 -25.42
CA ILE A 105 -13.82 -9.64 -24.21
C ILE A 105 -15.25 -9.32 -24.63
N GLU A 106 -16.05 -10.36 -24.82
CA GLU A 106 -17.50 -10.22 -24.99
C GLU A 106 -18.10 -9.73 -23.66
N HIS A 107 -18.79 -8.60 -23.69
CA HIS A 107 -19.39 -8.00 -22.48
C HIS A 107 -20.36 -8.96 -21.79
N ASP A 108 -21.04 -9.81 -22.56
CA ASP A 108 -22.00 -10.81 -22.06
C ASP A 108 -21.34 -12.01 -21.38
N ARG A 109 -20.02 -12.23 -21.58
CA ARG A 109 -19.26 -13.31 -20.94
C ARG A 109 -18.62 -12.89 -19.61
N VAL A 110 -18.58 -11.59 -19.30
CA VAL A 110 -18.02 -11.11 -18.03
C VAL A 110 -19.14 -10.99 -17.00
N HIS A 111 -19.33 -12.06 -16.23
CA HIS A 111 -20.30 -12.05 -15.14
C HIS A 111 -19.73 -11.32 -13.91
N ILE A 112 -20.04 -10.03 -13.76
CA ILE A 112 -19.68 -9.27 -12.56
C ILE A 112 -20.52 -9.77 -11.38
N SER A 113 -19.88 -10.03 -10.24
CA SER A 113 -20.61 -10.37 -9.00
C SER A 113 -21.27 -9.12 -8.41
N GLU A 114 -22.46 -8.75 -8.91
CA GLU A 114 -23.16 -7.54 -8.47
C GLU A 114 -23.46 -7.54 -6.97
N THR A 115 -23.92 -8.66 -6.41
CA THR A 115 -24.24 -8.79 -4.99
C THR A 115 -22.99 -8.57 -4.13
N ALA A 116 -21.87 -9.20 -4.47
CA ALA A 116 -20.62 -9.04 -3.75
C ALA A 116 -20.09 -7.60 -3.88
N LEU A 117 -20.12 -7.04 -5.08
CA LEU A 117 -19.67 -5.67 -5.35
C LEU A 117 -20.49 -4.62 -4.60
N ASN A 118 -21.81 -4.75 -4.60
CA ASN A 118 -22.72 -3.84 -3.89
C ASN A 118 -22.55 -3.96 -2.37
N THR A 119 -22.38 -5.18 -1.86
CA THR A 119 -22.15 -5.41 -0.43
C THR A 119 -20.82 -4.82 0.00
N TRP A 120 -19.75 -5.10 -0.74
CA TRP A 120 -18.42 -4.52 -0.52
C TRP A 120 -18.49 -2.99 -0.53
N ALA A 121 -19.14 -2.38 -1.52
CA ALA A 121 -19.19 -0.92 -1.64
C ALA A 121 -19.93 -0.25 -0.48
N LYS A 122 -21.05 -0.85 -0.01
CA LYS A 122 -21.78 -0.36 1.18
C LYS A 122 -20.91 -0.44 2.44
N MET A 123 -20.24 -1.58 2.65
CA MET A 123 -19.37 -1.79 3.82
C MET A 123 -18.15 -0.86 3.78
N ALA A 124 -17.55 -0.68 2.60
CA ALA A 124 -16.44 0.23 2.37
C ALA A 124 -16.81 1.68 2.69
N CYS A 125 -17.98 2.16 2.22
CA CYS A 125 -18.44 3.52 2.53
C CYS A 125 -18.66 3.74 4.03
N ARG A 126 -19.22 2.74 4.73
CA ARG A 126 -19.39 2.77 6.19
C ARG A 126 -18.04 2.86 6.91
N VAL A 127 -17.07 2.02 6.53
CA VAL A 127 -15.72 2.06 7.09
C VAL A 127 -15.08 3.42 6.82
N ASN A 128 -15.15 3.92 5.58
CA ASN A 128 -14.56 5.22 5.21
C ASN A 128 -15.14 6.37 6.02
N ALA A 129 -16.45 6.38 6.27
CA ALA A 129 -17.10 7.39 7.12
C ALA A 129 -16.57 7.35 8.55
N GLY A 130 -16.42 6.14 9.12
CA GLY A 130 -15.80 5.94 10.43
C GLY A 130 -14.35 6.42 10.47
N MET A 131 -13.54 6.04 9.49
CA MET A 131 -12.12 6.38 9.44
C MET A 131 -11.85 7.89 9.32
N ILE A 132 -12.73 8.65 8.67
CA ILE A 132 -12.61 10.13 8.56
C ILE A 132 -12.77 10.81 9.93
N LYS A 133 -13.63 10.27 10.79
CA LYS A 133 -13.90 10.78 12.15
C LYS A 133 -13.63 9.70 13.19
N TYR A 134 -12.49 9.03 13.06
CA TYR A 134 -12.20 7.78 13.75
C TYR A 134 -12.38 7.86 15.27
N ARG A 135 -11.81 8.89 15.90
CA ARG A 135 -11.97 9.12 17.34
C ARG A 135 -13.42 9.24 17.76
N ASP A 136 -14.19 10.03 17.03
CA ASP A 136 -15.59 10.30 17.36
C ASP A 136 -16.43 9.03 17.19
N SER A 137 -16.18 8.25 16.14
CA SER A 137 -16.83 6.96 15.90
C SER A 137 -16.52 5.93 17.00
N VAL A 138 -15.27 5.82 17.43
CA VAL A 138 -14.89 4.92 18.54
C VAL A 138 -15.56 5.36 19.84
N ILE A 139 -15.48 6.65 20.20
CA ILE A 139 -16.07 7.17 21.45
C ILE A 139 -17.60 7.01 21.43
N ALA A 140 -18.26 7.30 20.32
CA ALA A 140 -19.71 7.13 20.19
C ALA A 140 -20.12 5.66 20.32
N GLY A 141 -19.36 4.74 19.71
CA GLY A 141 -19.60 3.31 19.83
C GLY A 141 -19.44 2.80 21.26
N LEU A 142 -18.37 3.20 21.95
CA LEU A 142 -18.15 2.83 23.36
C LEU A 142 -19.28 3.34 24.27
N LYS A 143 -19.77 4.56 24.04
CA LYS A 143 -20.94 5.08 24.77
C LYS A 143 -22.20 4.27 24.51
N ALA A 144 -22.44 3.90 23.25
CA ALA A 144 -23.60 3.08 22.87
C ALA A 144 -23.53 1.66 23.48
N GLU A 145 -22.33 1.14 23.72
CA GLU A 145 -22.07 -0.11 24.43
C GLU A 145 -22.21 0.02 25.97
N GLY A 146 -22.46 1.23 26.50
CA GLY A 146 -22.66 1.48 27.92
C GLY A 146 -21.42 1.91 28.69
N HIS A 147 -20.30 2.20 28.02
CA HIS A 147 -19.10 2.67 28.69
C HIS A 147 -19.21 4.14 29.14
N HIS A 148 -18.73 4.41 30.36
CA HIS A 148 -18.57 5.75 30.89
C HIS A 148 -17.23 6.34 30.41
N ILE A 149 -17.29 7.40 29.60
CA ILE A 149 -16.08 8.01 29.04
C ILE A 149 -15.57 9.11 29.97
N LEU A 150 -14.46 8.83 30.64
CA LEU A 150 -13.72 9.81 31.43
C LEU A 150 -12.66 10.47 30.56
N LYS A 151 -12.55 11.80 30.65
CA LYS A 151 -11.43 12.52 30.04
C LYS A 151 -10.24 12.45 30.99
N PRO A 152 -9.01 12.24 30.47
CA PRO A 152 -7.83 12.29 31.32
C PRO A 152 -7.72 13.68 31.95
N GLY A 153 -7.28 13.73 33.22
CA GLY A 153 -6.85 14.97 33.86
C GLY A 153 -5.65 15.57 33.14
N GLN A 154 -5.32 16.84 33.44
CA GLN A 154 -4.04 17.38 33.00
C GLN A 154 -2.92 16.64 33.75
N PRO A 155 -1.84 16.24 33.06
CA PRO A 155 -0.70 15.63 33.75
C PRO A 155 -0.08 16.66 34.70
N ASP A 156 0.26 16.21 35.92
CA ASP A 156 0.85 17.08 36.95
C ASP A 156 2.25 17.60 36.58
N ASN A 157 2.94 16.88 35.69
CA ASN A 157 4.21 17.27 35.08
C ASN A 157 4.19 16.95 33.60
N GLU A 158 4.69 17.86 32.76
CA GLU A 158 4.91 17.59 31.35
C GLU A 158 6.23 16.78 31.23
N PRO A 159 6.19 15.47 30.93
CA PRO A 159 7.44 14.74 30.69
C PRO A 159 8.21 15.42 29.55
N ASP A 160 9.53 15.25 29.50
CA ASP A 160 10.29 15.68 28.32
C ASP A 160 9.93 14.80 27.11
N LEU A 161 8.78 15.13 26.50
CA LEU A 161 8.22 14.42 25.36
C LEU A 161 9.18 14.45 24.17
N LYS A 162 10.03 15.47 24.06
CA LYS A 162 11.00 15.56 22.96
C LYS A 162 12.11 14.52 23.15
N GLN A 163 12.67 14.42 24.35
CA GLN A 163 13.67 13.40 24.65
C GLN A 163 13.09 12.00 24.49
N LEU A 164 11.91 11.73 25.06
CA LEU A 164 11.25 10.43 24.94
C LEU A 164 10.97 10.07 23.47
N MET A 165 10.46 11.00 22.67
CA MET A 165 10.22 10.76 21.24
C MET A 165 11.52 10.48 20.47
N LYS A 166 12.63 11.14 20.84
CA LYS A 166 13.94 10.90 20.23
C LYS A 166 14.43 9.49 20.56
N GLU A 167 14.35 9.06 21.82
CA GLU A 167 14.73 7.72 22.26
C GLU A 167 13.87 6.63 21.61
N LEU A 168 12.55 6.84 21.54
CA LEU A 168 11.64 5.91 20.86
C LEU A 168 11.96 5.77 19.37
N THR A 169 12.21 6.89 18.69
CA THR A 169 12.57 6.88 17.26
C THR A 169 13.89 6.15 17.06
N GLN A 170 14.88 6.39 17.92
CA GLN A 170 16.17 5.70 17.83
C GLN A 170 16.02 4.20 18.05
N ASN A 171 15.28 3.78 19.07
CA ASN A 171 15.03 2.36 19.34
C ASN A 171 14.28 1.68 18.19
N GLN A 172 13.28 2.36 17.61
CA GLN A 172 12.57 1.86 16.44
C GLN A 172 13.52 1.66 15.26
N LEU A 173 14.36 2.66 14.94
CA LEU A 173 15.31 2.58 13.83
C LEU A 173 16.33 1.46 14.06
N THR A 174 16.89 1.36 15.27
CA THR A 174 17.84 0.29 15.62
C THR A 174 17.20 -1.09 15.48
N ASN A 175 16.00 -1.30 16.05
CA ASN A 175 15.31 -2.60 15.97
C ASN A 175 14.97 -2.97 14.52
N TYR A 176 14.51 -2.00 13.73
CA TYR A 176 14.16 -2.24 12.34
C TYR A 176 15.40 -2.54 11.48
N SER A 177 16.50 -1.80 11.67
CA SER A 177 17.78 -2.07 11.01
C SER A 177 18.27 -3.48 11.33
N ASN A 178 18.28 -3.84 12.61
CA ASN A 178 18.71 -5.17 13.05
C ASN A 178 17.85 -6.29 12.43
N GLU A 179 16.53 -6.08 12.29
CA GLU A 179 15.66 -7.06 11.62
C GLU A 179 15.98 -7.16 10.12
N CYS A 180 16.24 -6.03 9.44
CA CYS A 180 16.67 -6.04 8.03
C CYS A 180 18.00 -6.79 7.85
N ASP A 181 18.97 -6.54 8.72
CA ASP A 181 20.26 -7.24 8.73
C ASP A 181 20.07 -8.74 8.96
N GLN A 182 19.16 -9.13 9.86
CA GLN A 182 18.87 -10.53 10.14
C GLN A 182 18.13 -11.22 8.98
N ILE A 183 17.30 -10.50 8.23
CA ILE A 183 16.67 -11.01 7.00
C ILE A 183 17.73 -11.16 5.91
N GLU A 184 18.57 -10.14 5.69
CA GLU A 184 19.67 -10.18 4.71
C GLU A 184 20.61 -11.36 4.97
N ASN A 185 20.96 -11.62 6.23
CA ASN A 185 21.86 -12.72 6.60
C ASN A 185 21.16 -14.08 6.75
N ALA A 186 19.86 -14.19 6.51
CA ALA A 186 19.15 -15.46 6.63
C ALA A 186 19.67 -16.49 5.60
N GLU A 187 19.98 -17.70 6.09
CA GLU A 187 20.47 -18.81 5.25
C GLU A 187 19.31 -19.41 4.45
N ILE A 188 19.34 -19.23 3.13
CA ILE A 188 18.30 -19.73 2.21
C ILE A 188 18.83 -20.68 1.13
N SER A 189 20.13 -21.01 1.15
CA SER A 189 20.79 -21.87 0.14
C SER A 189 20.18 -23.28 0.06
N HIS A 190 19.70 -23.80 1.18
CA HIS A 190 19.07 -25.12 1.29
C HIS A 190 17.58 -25.12 0.89
N LEU A 191 16.95 -23.95 0.71
CA LEU A 191 15.52 -23.86 0.43
C LEU A 191 15.24 -24.13 -1.05
N THR A 192 14.49 -25.19 -1.32
CA THR A 192 13.92 -25.44 -2.65
C THR A 192 12.61 -24.65 -2.84
N PRO A 193 12.12 -24.48 -4.08
CA PRO A 193 10.81 -23.88 -4.32
C PRO A 193 9.67 -24.58 -3.56
N THR A 194 9.75 -25.90 -3.41
CA THR A 194 8.79 -26.71 -2.65
C THR A 194 8.88 -26.44 -1.15
N ASP A 195 10.09 -26.28 -0.61
CA ASP A 195 10.27 -25.95 0.81
C ASP A 195 9.77 -24.54 1.12
N PHE A 196 10.02 -23.59 0.21
CA PHE A 196 9.45 -22.25 0.31
C PHE A 196 7.91 -22.26 0.28
N GLU A 197 7.28 -23.09 -0.55
CA GLU A 197 5.82 -23.22 -0.57
C GLU A 197 5.28 -23.82 0.73
N LYS A 198 5.90 -24.89 1.25
CA LYS A 198 5.55 -25.46 2.56
C LYS A 198 5.71 -24.44 3.67
N LEU A 199 6.82 -23.68 3.66
CA LEU A 199 7.10 -22.63 4.61
C LEU A 199 6.00 -21.57 4.55
N THR A 200 5.64 -21.10 3.35
CA THR A 200 4.59 -20.10 3.13
C THR A 200 3.25 -20.55 3.72
N GLN A 201 2.88 -21.82 3.49
CA GLN A 201 1.62 -22.42 3.96
C GLN A 201 1.61 -22.74 5.47
N LYS A 202 2.77 -22.71 6.14
CA LYS A 202 2.89 -23.01 7.57
C LYS A 202 2.14 -21.97 8.41
N SER A 203 1.21 -22.42 9.25
CA SER A 203 0.35 -21.56 10.08
C SER A 203 1.09 -20.87 11.24
N SER A 204 2.15 -21.49 11.77
CA SER A 204 3.00 -20.93 12.82
C SER A 204 4.46 -21.03 12.42
N LYS A 205 5.14 -19.89 12.38
CA LYS A 205 6.54 -19.76 11.94
C LYS A 205 7.40 -19.22 13.08
N THR A 206 8.60 -19.77 13.24
CA THR A 206 9.66 -19.18 14.08
C THR A 206 10.15 -17.86 13.46
N PRO A 207 10.85 -17.00 14.22
CA PRO A 207 11.47 -15.80 13.65
C PRO A 207 12.39 -16.11 12.47
N ASP A 208 13.24 -17.12 12.58
CA ASP A 208 14.17 -17.50 11.50
C ASP A 208 13.44 -18.00 10.26
N GLU A 209 12.40 -18.80 10.43
CA GLU A 209 11.52 -19.24 9.34
C GLU A 209 10.87 -18.06 8.61
N ARG A 210 10.42 -17.02 9.34
CA ARG A 210 9.85 -15.81 8.72
C ARG A 210 10.90 -15.03 7.94
N ARG A 211 12.12 -14.94 8.46
CA ARG A 211 13.23 -14.24 7.79
C ARG A 211 13.67 -14.96 6.53
N GLN A 212 13.76 -16.28 6.59
CA GLN A 212 14.02 -17.14 5.43
C GLN A 212 12.95 -16.99 4.36
N GLU A 213 11.67 -17.07 4.73
CA GLU A 213 10.54 -16.83 3.82
C GLU A 213 10.62 -15.44 3.20
N ARG A 214 10.90 -14.41 4.02
CA ARG A 214 11.01 -13.02 3.56
C ARG A 214 12.14 -12.85 2.56
N LYS A 215 13.36 -13.31 2.88
CA LYS A 215 14.54 -13.21 2.01
C LYS A 215 14.31 -13.98 0.70
N TYR A 216 13.87 -15.23 0.76
CA TYR A 216 13.61 -16.03 -0.44
C TYR A 216 12.54 -15.38 -1.33
N GLY A 217 11.45 -14.88 -0.73
CA GLY A 217 10.38 -14.19 -1.44
C GLY A 217 10.85 -12.92 -2.15
N LEU A 218 11.72 -12.14 -1.49
CA LEU A 218 12.35 -10.95 -2.08
C LEU A 218 13.30 -11.33 -3.23
N GLN A 219 14.19 -12.31 -3.03
CA GLN A 219 15.13 -12.75 -4.06
C GLN A 219 14.40 -13.24 -5.32
N LYS A 220 13.32 -14.02 -5.15
CA LYS A 220 12.48 -14.47 -6.27
C LYS A 220 11.81 -13.31 -7.01
N ARG A 221 11.28 -12.34 -6.26
CA ARG A 221 10.53 -11.18 -6.77
C ARG A 221 11.43 -10.22 -7.56
N TYR A 222 12.57 -9.84 -6.99
CA TYR A 222 13.47 -8.85 -7.56
C TYR A 222 14.52 -9.47 -8.49
N GLY A 223 14.86 -10.75 -8.31
CA GLY A 223 15.84 -11.45 -9.14
C GLY A 223 17.28 -11.03 -8.88
N VAL A 224 17.55 -10.35 -7.77
CA VAL A 224 18.87 -9.90 -7.32
C VAL A 224 19.09 -10.32 -5.87
N ASP A 225 20.31 -10.21 -5.39
CA ASP A 225 20.63 -10.48 -3.99
C ASP A 225 19.90 -9.51 -3.05
N VAL A 226 19.46 -10.05 -1.92
CA VAL A 226 18.63 -9.33 -0.96
C VAL A 226 19.51 -8.63 0.05
N THR A 227 19.53 -7.31 -0.01
CA THR A 227 20.21 -6.43 0.94
C THR A 227 19.22 -5.76 1.89
N SER A 228 19.71 -5.23 3.02
CA SER A 228 18.93 -4.43 3.96
C SER A 228 18.28 -3.22 3.29
N ASP A 229 19.00 -2.53 2.41
CA ASP A 229 18.44 -1.42 1.62
C ASP A 229 17.26 -1.88 0.74
N LEU A 230 17.35 -3.06 0.09
CA LEU A 230 16.26 -3.61 -0.70
C LEU A 230 15.03 -3.92 0.15
N ILE A 231 15.23 -4.48 1.36
CA ILE A 231 14.16 -4.79 2.30
C ILE A 231 13.44 -3.51 2.71
N MET A 232 14.19 -2.49 3.09
CA MET A 232 13.66 -1.18 3.48
C MET A 232 12.88 -0.51 2.35
N LEU A 233 13.36 -0.63 1.11
CA LEU A 233 12.64 -0.12 -0.06
C LEU A 233 11.37 -0.92 -0.35
N ASP A 234 11.38 -2.25 -0.25
CA ASP A 234 10.18 -3.08 -0.44
C ASP A 234 9.10 -2.74 0.58
N ASP A 235 9.46 -2.60 1.86
CA ASP A 235 8.54 -2.21 2.94
C ASP A 235 7.96 -0.80 2.72
N ALA A 236 8.72 0.10 2.09
CA ALA A 236 8.26 1.43 1.69
C ALA A 236 7.36 1.42 0.42
N GLY A 237 7.06 0.25 -0.15
CA GLY A 237 6.19 0.10 -1.31
C GLY A 237 6.89 0.30 -2.66
N TRP A 238 8.19 0.04 -2.75
CA TRP A 238 8.97 0.22 -3.97
C TRP A 238 8.64 -0.78 -5.09
N TYR A 239 8.29 -2.03 -4.76
CA TYR A 239 7.97 -3.05 -5.77
C TYR A 239 6.90 -2.63 -6.80
N PRO A 240 5.68 -2.20 -6.40
CA PRO A 240 4.68 -1.78 -7.38
C PRO A 240 5.13 -0.57 -8.21
N GLN A 241 5.97 0.31 -7.65
CA GLN A 241 6.52 1.45 -8.36
C GLN A 241 7.50 1.00 -9.46
N LEU A 242 8.41 0.10 -9.13
CA LEU A 242 9.34 -0.49 -10.10
C LEU A 242 8.60 -1.23 -11.20
N ARG A 243 7.59 -2.02 -10.84
CA ARG A 243 6.80 -2.78 -11.81
C ARG A 243 6.09 -1.87 -12.80
N LEU A 244 5.47 -0.79 -12.31
CA LEU A 244 4.84 0.19 -13.18
C LEU A 244 5.85 0.90 -14.08
N HIS A 245 7.03 1.25 -13.56
CA HIS A 245 8.11 1.86 -14.34
C HIS A 245 8.68 0.91 -15.41
N TYR A 246 8.86 -0.37 -15.07
CA TYR A 246 9.35 -1.39 -15.98
C TYR A 246 8.44 -1.50 -17.22
N PHE A 247 7.12 -1.64 -17.00
CA PHE A 247 6.16 -1.72 -18.10
C PHE A 247 5.89 -0.40 -18.83
N LEU A 248 6.23 0.75 -18.22
CA LEU A 248 6.26 2.04 -18.92
C LEU A 248 7.46 2.14 -19.90
N THR A 249 8.51 1.35 -19.68
CA THR A 249 9.78 1.45 -20.40
C THR A 249 10.15 0.11 -21.05
N LEU A 250 11.16 -0.60 -20.53
CA LEU A 250 11.76 -1.79 -21.14
C LEU A 250 10.79 -2.97 -21.29
N GLY A 251 9.85 -3.11 -20.35
CA GLY A 251 8.88 -4.20 -20.31
C GLY A 251 7.62 -3.93 -21.15
N ASN A 252 7.46 -2.75 -21.74
CA ASN A 252 6.25 -2.37 -22.47
C ASN A 252 5.81 -3.40 -23.53
N PRO A 253 6.70 -4.00 -24.33
CA PRO A 253 6.32 -5.03 -25.31
C PRO A 253 5.61 -6.25 -24.71
N PHE A 254 5.85 -6.56 -23.42
CA PHE A 254 5.28 -7.70 -22.71
C PHE A 254 4.04 -7.34 -21.89
N LEU A 255 3.69 -6.05 -21.78
CA LEU A 255 2.57 -5.57 -20.96
C LEU A 255 1.23 -6.17 -21.40
N ASN A 256 0.97 -6.18 -22.70
CA ASN A 256 -0.29 -6.67 -23.26
C ASN A 256 -0.50 -8.15 -22.93
N GLU A 257 0.49 -9.00 -23.20
CA GLU A 257 0.41 -10.44 -22.90
C GLU A 257 0.23 -10.68 -21.39
N ARG A 258 0.93 -9.89 -20.56
CA ARG A 258 0.85 -9.96 -19.10
C ARG A 258 -0.54 -9.61 -18.57
N ASP A 259 -1.14 -8.53 -19.07
CA ASP A 259 -2.48 -8.07 -18.69
C ASP A 259 -3.55 -9.05 -19.17
N GLN A 260 -3.41 -9.55 -20.41
CA GLN A 260 -4.25 -10.62 -20.95
C GLN A 260 -4.20 -11.88 -20.10
N ARG A 261 -3.01 -12.36 -19.73
CA ARG A 261 -2.87 -13.54 -18.87
C ARG A 261 -3.51 -13.33 -17.50
N ALA A 262 -3.39 -12.13 -16.92
CA ALA A 262 -4.03 -11.78 -15.66
C ALA A 262 -5.56 -11.75 -15.80
N ALA A 263 -6.08 -11.12 -16.85
CA ALA A 263 -7.51 -11.03 -17.14
C ALA A 263 -8.11 -12.42 -17.40
N GLY A 264 -7.44 -13.26 -18.18
CA GLY A 264 -7.86 -14.63 -18.48
C GLY A 264 -8.05 -15.46 -17.21
N LYS A 265 -7.13 -15.38 -16.26
CA LYS A 265 -7.26 -16.03 -14.94
C LYS A 265 -8.45 -15.52 -14.14
N SER A 266 -8.71 -14.22 -14.16
CA SER A 266 -9.85 -13.64 -13.44
C SER A 266 -11.18 -14.04 -14.07
N ILE A 267 -11.26 -14.10 -15.39
CA ILE A 267 -12.48 -14.46 -16.14
C ILE A 267 -12.76 -15.97 -16.01
N SER A 268 -11.73 -16.83 -16.07
CA SER A 268 -11.89 -18.28 -15.95
C SER A 268 -12.42 -18.73 -14.59
N ASN A 269 -12.21 -17.92 -13.54
CA ASN A 269 -12.62 -18.25 -12.17
C ASN A 269 -14.12 -18.00 -11.90
N GLY A 270 -14.91 -17.66 -12.92
CA GLY A 270 -16.35 -17.46 -12.81
C GLY A 270 -16.73 -15.99 -12.63
N GLN A 271 -17.30 -15.63 -11.48
CA GLN A 271 -17.79 -14.27 -11.27
C GLN A 271 -16.65 -13.28 -10.98
N LEU A 272 -16.62 -12.19 -11.74
CA LEU A 272 -15.60 -11.16 -11.63
C LEU A 272 -15.87 -10.21 -10.47
N PHE A 273 -14.89 -10.02 -9.60
CA PHE A 273 -14.88 -8.95 -8.59
C PHE A 273 -14.00 -7.79 -9.06
N LEU A 274 -14.63 -6.62 -9.32
CA LEU A 274 -13.96 -5.50 -9.98
C LEU A 274 -12.70 -4.97 -9.26
N PRO A 275 -12.67 -4.82 -7.92
CA PRO A 275 -11.46 -4.37 -7.23
C PRO A 275 -10.24 -5.24 -7.52
N ASP A 276 -10.40 -6.57 -7.49
CA ASP A 276 -9.32 -7.52 -7.74
C ASP A 276 -8.88 -7.49 -9.19
N PHE A 277 -9.84 -7.47 -10.12
CA PHE A 277 -9.54 -7.31 -11.54
C PHE A 277 -8.75 -6.03 -11.79
N ASN A 278 -9.25 -4.88 -11.33
CA ASN A 278 -8.61 -3.58 -11.53
C ASN A 278 -7.19 -3.52 -10.95
N HIS A 279 -6.97 -4.12 -9.77
CA HIS A 279 -5.65 -4.18 -9.16
C HIS A 279 -4.69 -5.10 -9.93
N SER A 280 -5.22 -6.08 -10.65
CA SER A 280 -4.38 -6.99 -11.45
C SER A 280 -3.92 -6.39 -12.77
N GLN A 281 -4.55 -5.33 -13.29
CA GLN A 281 -4.19 -4.72 -14.58
C GLN A 281 -3.21 -3.55 -14.42
N LEU A 282 -2.36 -3.32 -15.43
CA LEU A 282 -1.43 -2.19 -15.46
C LEU A 282 -1.61 -1.30 -16.69
N GLY A 283 -2.24 -1.80 -17.76
CA GLY A 283 -2.40 -1.12 -19.03
C GLY A 283 -2.96 0.30 -18.91
N ALA A 284 -4.08 0.48 -18.19
CA ALA A 284 -4.67 1.81 -18.02
C ALA A 284 -3.73 2.77 -17.27
N SER A 285 -2.96 2.26 -16.29
CA SER A 285 -1.99 3.07 -15.54
C SER A 285 -0.81 3.49 -16.41
N VAL A 286 -0.26 2.56 -17.19
CA VAL A 286 0.82 2.84 -18.15
C VAL A 286 0.36 3.84 -19.21
N ALA A 287 -0.80 3.61 -19.83
CA ALA A 287 -1.37 4.52 -20.82
C ALA A 287 -1.63 5.93 -20.24
N THR A 288 -2.04 6.04 -18.97
CA THR A 288 -2.20 7.34 -18.31
C THR A 288 -0.85 8.04 -18.12
N LEU A 289 0.22 7.31 -17.82
CA LEU A 289 1.57 7.88 -17.68
C LEU A 289 2.14 8.30 -19.04
N GLU A 290 1.88 7.52 -20.10
CA GLU A 290 2.23 7.87 -21.48
C GLU A 290 1.48 9.12 -21.95
N PHE A 291 0.17 9.21 -21.67
CA PHE A 291 -0.63 10.41 -21.92
C PHE A 291 -0.08 11.66 -21.21
N LEU A 292 0.52 11.48 -20.04
CA LEU A 292 1.19 12.54 -19.28
C LEU A 292 2.64 12.79 -19.72
N GLU A 293 3.06 12.22 -20.85
CA GLU A 293 4.40 12.37 -21.45
C GLU A 293 5.55 11.96 -20.50
N MET A 294 5.29 11.05 -19.56
CA MET A 294 6.28 10.70 -18.53
C MET A 294 7.51 10.01 -19.11
N SER A 295 7.38 9.19 -20.16
CA SER A 295 8.51 8.53 -20.81
C SER A 295 9.49 9.55 -21.41
N SER A 296 8.98 10.62 -22.01
CA SER A 296 9.80 11.72 -22.56
C SER A 296 10.51 12.50 -21.45
N LEU A 297 9.80 12.81 -20.36
CA LEU A 297 10.40 13.51 -19.20
C LEU A 297 11.51 12.69 -18.54
N LEU A 298 11.36 11.36 -18.46
CA LEU A 298 12.37 10.46 -17.92
C LEU A 298 13.60 10.38 -18.85
N ALA A 299 13.40 10.26 -20.17
CA ALA A 299 14.51 10.25 -21.12
C ALA A 299 15.36 11.54 -21.04
N LEU A 300 14.73 12.69 -20.78
CA LEU A 300 15.44 13.95 -20.57
C LEU A 300 16.21 13.97 -19.24
N SER A 301 15.81 13.19 -18.23
CA SER A 301 16.54 13.11 -16.97
C SER A 301 17.92 12.45 -17.11
N ASP A 302 18.07 11.50 -18.05
CA ASP A 302 19.35 10.83 -18.33
C ASP A 302 20.40 11.81 -18.90
N THR A 303 19.96 12.94 -19.45
CA THR A 303 20.83 14.01 -19.97
C THR A 303 21.34 14.98 -18.90
N LYS A 304 21.12 14.70 -17.61
CA LYS A 304 21.40 15.62 -16.47
C LYS A 304 20.66 16.97 -16.57
N ARG A 305 19.56 17.02 -17.32
CA ARG A 305 18.73 18.21 -17.46
C ARG A 305 18.23 18.71 -16.09
N GLN A 306 18.22 20.03 -15.94
CA GLN A 306 17.59 20.72 -14.81
C GLN A 306 16.16 21.13 -15.18
N PHE A 307 15.21 20.81 -14.30
CA PHE A 307 13.79 21.08 -14.48
C PHE A 307 13.36 22.31 -13.68
N ARG A 308 12.67 23.25 -14.32
CA ARG A 308 12.07 24.43 -13.69
C ARG A 308 10.55 24.41 -13.89
N GLY A 309 9.83 25.00 -12.94
CA GLY A 309 8.37 24.96 -12.96
C GLY A 309 7.73 25.66 -14.17
N ASN A 310 8.45 26.57 -14.83
CA ASN A 310 8.03 27.29 -16.03
C ASN A 310 8.51 26.64 -17.34
N ASP A 311 9.23 25.52 -17.29
CA ASP A 311 9.60 24.79 -18.51
C ASP A 311 8.33 24.36 -19.27
N GLU A 312 8.37 24.47 -20.60
CA GLU A 312 7.19 24.27 -21.45
C GLU A 312 6.58 22.88 -21.31
N ASP A 313 7.42 21.86 -21.18
CA ASP A 313 7.01 20.48 -20.97
C ASP A 313 6.33 20.27 -19.61
N LEU A 314 6.80 20.93 -18.55
CA LEU A 314 6.15 20.88 -17.24
C LEU A 314 4.83 21.66 -17.23
N GLN A 315 4.74 22.77 -17.96
CA GLN A 315 3.49 23.50 -18.15
C GLN A 315 2.46 22.66 -18.93
N ARG A 316 2.91 21.91 -19.92
CA ARG A 316 2.07 20.95 -20.66
C ARG A 316 1.60 19.81 -19.75
N LEU A 317 2.51 19.19 -19.00
CA LEU A 317 2.18 18.17 -17.99
C LEU A 317 1.09 18.68 -17.03
N ALA A 318 1.26 19.89 -16.51
CA ALA A 318 0.29 20.49 -15.60
C ALA A 318 -1.08 20.73 -16.28
N SER A 319 -1.08 21.20 -17.52
CA SER A 319 -2.31 21.42 -18.30
C SER A 319 -3.07 20.11 -18.52
N LEU A 320 -2.38 19.05 -18.96
CA LEU A 320 -2.96 17.72 -19.14
C LEU A 320 -3.48 17.14 -17.83
N ALA A 321 -2.70 17.27 -16.74
CA ALA A 321 -3.08 16.78 -15.43
C ALA A 321 -4.30 17.51 -14.84
N HIS A 322 -4.37 18.84 -14.99
CA HIS A 322 -5.51 19.65 -14.51
C HIS A 322 -6.79 19.39 -15.29
N ALA A 323 -6.69 19.14 -16.60
CA ALA A 323 -7.83 18.76 -17.43
C ALA A 323 -8.39 17.36 -17.07
N ASN A 324 -7.53 16.45 -16.59
CA ASN A 324 -7.86 15.04 -16.39
C ASN A 324 -7.80 14.55 -14.93
N ARG A 325 -7.92 15.47 -13.95
CA ARG A 325 -7.74 15.19 -12.51
C ARG A 325 -8.53 13.98 -12.02
N THR A 326 -9.80 13.88 -12.40
CA THR A 326 -10.68 12.79 -11.96
C THR A 326 -10.21 11.45 -12.52
N ALA A 327 -9.85 11.39 -13.80
CA ALA A 327 -9.34 10.16 -14.42
C ALA A 327 -8.00 9.73 -13.80
N ILE A 328 -7.09 10.68 -13.56
CA ILE A 328 -5.80 10.43 -12.91
C ILE A 328 -5.99 9.90 -11.48
N GLN A 329 -6.91 10.51 -10.71
CA GLN A 329 -7.22 10.03 -9.37
C GLN A 329 -7.85 8.63 -9.40
N GLN A 330 -8.73 8.36 -10.36
CA GLN A 330 -9.33 7.04 -10.51
C GLN A 330 -8.27 6.01 -10.91
N ILE A 331 -7.51 6.21 -11.97
CA ILE A 331 -6.60 5.19 -12.51
C ILE A 331 -5.33 5.08 -11.65
N LEU A 332 -4.60 6.17 -11.45
CA LEU A 332 -3.32 6.15 -10.74
C LEU A 332 -3.45 6.24 -9.22
N GLY A 333 -4.62 6.60 -8.69
CA GLY A 333 -4.78 6.88 -7.26
C GLY A 333 -4.01 8.13 -6.84
N THR A 334 -3.74 9.05 -7.76
CA THR A 334 -3.03 10.31 -7.48
C THR A 334 -4.02 11.45 -7.47
N THR A 335 -4.18 12.11 -6.32
CA THR A 335 -4.99 13.32 -6.26
C THR A 335 -4.19 14.49 -6.82
N ILE A 336 -4.77 15.22 -7.77
CA ILE A 336 -4.24 16.49 -8.30
C ILE A 336 -5.23 17.60 -7.91
N CYS A 337 -4.73 18.61 -7.20
CA CYS A 337 -5.49 19.75 -6.71
C CYS A 337 -5.37 20.92 -7.70
N VAL A 338 -6.41 21.73 -7.82
CA VAL A 338 -6.44 22.91 -8.73
C VAL A 338 -5.26 23.86 -8.50
N LYS A 339 -4.80 24.00 -7.26
CA LYS A 339 -3.68 24.86 -6.88
C LYS A 339 -2.29 24.23 -7.05
N ASP A 340 -2.20 22.97 -7.44
CA ASP A 340 -0.91 22.32 -7.60
C ASP A 340 -0.16 22.91 -8.79
N ASN A 341 1.07 23.35 -8.55
CA ASN A 341 1.96 23.81 -9.60
C ASN A 341 2.64 22.62 -10.32
N PRO A 342 3.26 22.85 -11.49
CA PRO A 342 3.87 21.78 -12.29
C PRO A 342 4.85 20.89 -11.52
N ILE A 343 5.69 21.46 -10.65
CA ILE A 343 6.66 20.71 -9.84
C ILE A 343 5.96 19.80 -8.83
N VAL A 344 4.85 20.24 -8.23
CA VAL A 344 4.06 19.42 -7.29
C VAL A 344 3.39 18.27 -8.04
N ILE A 345 2.83 18.54 -9.22
CA ILE A 345 2.20 17.52 -10.08
C ILE A 345 3.23 16.48 -10.49
N LEU A 346 4.36 16.91 -11.05
CA LEU A 346 5.47 16.05 -11.44
C LEU A 346 5.94 15.17 -10.28
N ARG A 347 6.15 15.75 -9.08
CA ARG A 347 6.54 14.98 -7.89
C ARG A 347 5.56 13.86 -7.56
N ARG A 348 4.25 14.15 -7.58
CA ARG A 348 3.22 13.15 -7.26
C ARG A 348 3.16 12.02 -8.29
N ILE A 349 3.39 12.34 -9.57
CA ILE A 349 3.42 11.34 -10.63
C ILE A 349 4.70 10.50 -10.56
N LEU A 350 5.86 11.12 -10.36
CA LEU A 350 7.16 10.43 -10.20
C LEU A 350 7.15 9.41 -9.05
N GLN A 351 6.47 9.71 -7.94
CA GLN A 351 6.31 8.77 -6.83
C GLN A 351 5.63 7.46 -7.26
N LYS A 352 4.77 7.46 -8.28
CA LYS A 352 4.11 6.23 -8.77
C LYS A 352 5.04 5.29 -9.50
N ILE A 353 6.17 5.78 -9.99
CA ILE A 353 7.18 5.03 -10.74
C ILE A 353 8.54 5.00 -10.01
N GLY A 354 8.54 5.37 -8.73
CA GLY A 354 9.70 5.24 -7.85
C GLY A 354 10.79 6.25 -8.16
N TYR A 355 10.44 7.46 -8.59
CA TYR A 355 11.35 8.58 -8.75
C TYR A 355 11.06 9.67 -7.74
N ARG A 356 12.06 10.51 -7.48
CA ARG A 356 11.92 11.71 -6.67
C ARG A 356 12.53 12.93 -7.37
N LEU A 357 12.10 14.11 -6.92
CA LEU A 357 12.75 15.36 -7.30
C LEU A 357 13.77 15.74 -6.23
N GLU A 358 15.00 15.91 -6.66
CA GLU A 358 16.07 16.49 -5.86
C GLU A 358 16.16 17.99 -6.17
N LEU A 359 16.13 18.82 -5.12
CA LEU A 359 16.31 20.27 -5.27
C LEU A 359 17.81 20.55 -5.39
N LEU A 360 18.23 21.11 -6.52
CA LEU A 360 19.64 21.45 -6.75
C LEU A 360 19.98 22.87 -6.28
N GLY A 361 19.03 23.80 -6.39
CA GLY A 361 19.30 25.19 -5.99
C GLY A 361 18.19 26.16 -6.36
N ARG A 362 18.58 27.44 -6.42
CA ARG A 362 17.73 28.54 -6.86
C ARG A 362 18.53 29.44 -7.80
N ASP A 363 17.96 29.74 -8.96
CA ASP A 363 18.55 30.63 -9.95
C ASP A 363 17.80 31.97 -10.00
N GLY A 364 18.54 33.04 -10.33
CA GLY A 364 18.02 34.38 -10.60
C GLY A 364 18.31 35.44 -9.52
N THR A 365 18.42 36.70 -9.96
CA THR A 365 18.41 37.90 -9.11
C THR A 365 17.00 38.49 -9.11
N GLY A 366 16.34 38.56 -7.95
CA GLY A 366 14.93 38.96 -7.83
C GLY A 366 13.99 37.77 -7.62
N VAL A 367 13.13 37.44 -8.60
CA VAL A 367 12.19 36.31 -8.51
C VAL A 367 12.93 34.99 -8.71
N ARG A 368 13.53 34.49 -7.62
CA ARG A 368 14.32 33.25 -7.60
C ARG A 368 13.47 32.03 -7.98
N GLN A 369 13.89 31.28 -8.97
CA GLN A 369 13.26 30.02 -9.36
C GLN A 369 14.04 28.82 -8.84
N ARG A 370 13.34 27.82 -8.29
CA ARG A 370 13.95 26.55 -7.90
C ARG A 370 14.11 25.67 -9.12
N PHE A 371 15.26 25.01 -9.23
CA PHE A 371 15.51 24.01 -10.26
C PHE A 371 15.82 22.66 -9.63
N TYR A 372 15.39 21.60 -10.31
CA TYR A 372 15.34 20.24 -9.79
C TYR A 372 15.99 19.24 -10.74
N ARG A 373 16.39 18.10 -10.19
CA ARG A 373 16.77 16.90 -10.95
C ARG A 373 15.83 15.75 -10.62
N ILE A 374 15.46 14.99 -11.63
CA ILE A 374 14.74 13.71 -11.45
C ILE A 374 15.78 12.65 -11.10
N VAL A 375 15.55 11.92 -10.00
CA VAL A 375 16.48 10.89 -9.51
C VAL A 375 15.71 9.62 -9.19
N PRO A 376 16.18 8.44 -9.64
CA PRO A 376 15.55 7.17 -9.27
C PRO A 376 15.71 6.89 -7.78
N ILE A 377 14.73 6.22 -7.20
CA ILE A 377 14.83 5.58 -5.88
C ILE A 377 15.39 4.17 -6.09
N GLY A 378 16.46 3.83 -5.38
CA GLY A 378 17.13 2.52 -5.44
C GLY A 378 17.79 2.21 -6.80
N ASN A 379 18.56 1.13 -6.84
CA ASN A 379 19.13 0.59 -8.07
C ASN A 379 18.11 -0.30 -8.78
N ARG A 380 17.69 0.07 -10.00
CA ARG A 380 16.65 -0.65 -10.76
C ARG A 380 17.17 -1.37 -12.00
N ASP A 381 18.37 -1.04 -12.45
CA ASP A 381 18.85 -1.45 -13.78
C ASP A 381 19.06 -2.97 -13.83
N GLU A 382 19.73 -3.52 -12.81
CA GLU A 382 19.94 -4.96 -12.67
C GLU A 382 18.61 -5.73 -12.56
N ILE A 383 17.68 -5.23 -11.75
CA ILE A 383 16.33 -5.80 -11.58
C ILE A 383 15.59 -5.83 -12.93
N PHE A 384 15.65 -4.71 -13.67
CA PHE A 384 14.98 -4.59 -14.95
C PHE A 384 15.57 -5.51 -16.02
N GLN A 385 16.90 -5.67 -16.06
CA GLN A 385 17.52 -6.65 -16.94
C GLN A 385 17.09 -8.08 -16.59
N GLY A 386 17.09 -8.43 -15.30
CA GLY A 386 16.62 -9.74 -14.84
C GLY A 386 15.15 -10.03 -15.20
N TRP A 387 14.27 -9.03 -15.08
CA TRP A 387 12.87 -9.15 -15.51
C TRP A 387 12.74 -9.27 -17.03
N LEU A 388 13.49 -8.47 -17.79
CA LEU A 388 13.50 -8.51 -19.25
C LEU A 388 13.94 -9.86 -19.80
N THR A 389 14.99 -10.47 -19.23
CA THR A 389 15.42 -11.82 -19.62
C THR A 389 14.32 -12.85 -19.37
N LYS A 390 13.64 -12.77 -18.21
CA LYS A 390 12.54 -13.68 -17.86
C LYS A 390 11.36 -13.56 -18.82
N ASP A 391 10.93 -12.33 -19.12
CA ASP A 391 9.78 -12.09 -19.99
C ASP A 391 10.10 -12.48 -21.45
N SER A 392 11.32 -12.19 -21.93
CA SER A 392 11.78 -12.60 -23.26
C SER A 392 11.83 -14.13 -23.42
N ALA A 393 12.31 -14.84 -22.39
CA ALA A 393 12.34 -16.30 -22.39
C ALA A 393 10.92 -16.91 -22.36
N ALA A 394 10.01 -16.33 -21.59
CA ALA A 394 8.61 -16.78 -21.53
C ALA A 394 7.90 -16.61 -22.88
N SER A 395 8.10 -15.47 -23.55
CA SER A 395 7.52 -15.19 -24.87
C SER A 395 8.03 -16.15 -25.95
N THR A 396 9.31 -16.52 -25.90
CA THR A 396 9.91 -17.48 -26.85
C THR A 396 9.34 -18.89 -26.71
N ASN A 397 9.01 -19.31 -25.49
CA ASN A 397 8.43 -20.62 -25.21
C ASN A 397 6.92 -20.71 -25.50
N GLY A 398 6.21 -19.57 -25.60
CA GLY A 398 4.79 -19.54 -25.98
C GLY A 398 4.53 -19.59 -27.49
N ASN A 399 5.55 -19.38 -28.31
CA ASN A 399 5.50 -19.43 -29.78
C ASN A 399 5.97 -20.78 -30.37
N LYS A 400 6.22 -21.79 -29.51
CA LYS A 400 6.42 -23.20 -29.89
C LYS A 400 5.22 -24.00 -29.41
#